data_AF-A0A849SKH7-F1
#
_entry.id   AF-A0A849SKH7-F1
#
_cell.length_a   1.000
_cell.length_b   1.000
_cell.length_c   1.000
_cell.angle_alpha   90.00
_cell.angle_beta   90.00
_cell.angle_gamma   90.00
#
_symmetry.space_group_name_H-M   'P 1'
#
loop_
_entity.id
_entity.type
_entity.pdbx_description
1 polymer ?
#
loop_
_entity_poly.entity_id
_entity_poly.type
_entity_poly.pdbx_seq_one_letter_code
_entity_poly.pdbx_strand_id
1 'polypeptide(L)'
;MKKFINKTDDILKESLSGFATAHADLVSLNLEPNFLTRKNKANNKVAIISGGGSGHEPLHAGYIGYGMLDAACPGHVFTSPTPDQMLAAAEAVHADKGILFIVKNYAGDVMNFEMAAEMLPFESATVLTSDDCAV
;
A
#
# COMPACT_ATOMS: atom_id res chain seq x y z
N MET A 1 -13.09 -22.53 16.63
CA MET A 1 -12.18 -21.53 16.03
C MET A 1 -11.66 -22.09 14.72
N LYS A 2 -11.80 -21.39 13.58
CA LYS A 2 -11.41 -21.89 12.23
C LYS A 2 -10.25 -21.13 11.58
N LYS A 3 -9.67 -20.15 12.28
CA LYS A 3 -8.60 -19.27 11.77
C LYS A 3 -7.35 -19.46 12.62
N PHE A 4 -6.18 -19.49 11.97
CA PHE A 4 -4.87 -19.48 12.64
C PHE A 4 -4.47 -18.02 12.91
N ILE A 5 -4.88 -17.49 14.06
CA ILE A 5 -4.58 -16.13 14.50
C ILE A 5 -4.30 -16.15 16.00
N ASN A 6 -3.40 -15.28 16.48
CA ASN A 6 -3.13 -15.14 17.90
C ASN A 6 -4.18 -14.23 18.56
N LYS A 7 -4.25 -12.98 18.11
CA LYS A 7 -5.25 -11.97 18.51
C LYS A 7 -5.76 -11.24 17.27
N THR A 8 -7.03 -10.84 17.30
CA THR A 8 -7.67 -10.14 16.17
C THR A 8 -6.99 -8.81 15.87
N ASP A 9 -6.58 -8.09 16.90
CA ASP A 9 -6.03 -6.73 16.78
C ASP A 9 -4.60 -6.77 16.22
N ASP A 10 -3.89 -7.87 16.46
CA ASP A 10 -2.50 -8.07 16.04
C ASP A 10 -2.38 -8.67 14.63
N ILE A 11 -3.49 -9.14 14.03
CA ILE A 11 -3.47 -9.91 12.77
C ILE A 11 -2.71 -9.21 11.65
N LEU A 12 -2.90 -7.90 11.52
CA LEU A 12 -2.25 -7.09 10.49
C LEU A 12 -0.75 -7.03 10.74
N LYS A 13 -0.36 -6.61 11.94
CA LYS A 13 1.04 -6.45 12.33
C LYS A 13 1.81 -7.77 12.23
N GLU A 14 1.24 -8.87 12.70
CA GLU A 14 1.83 -10.20 12.64
C GLU A 14 1.99 -10.68 11.19
N SER A 15 0.95 -10.53 10.37
CA SER A 15 0.97 -10.89 8.95
C SER A 15 2.05 -10.10 8.18
N LEU A 16 2.09 -8.79 8.34
CA LEU A 16 3.08 -7.94 7.66
C LEU A 16 4.50 -8.21 8.14
N SER A 17 4.70 -8.43 9.44
CA SER A 17 6.02 -8.77 10.01
C SER A 17 6.51 -10.12 9.48
N GLY A 18 5.62 -11.10 9.39
CA GLY A 18 5.91 -12.41 8.79
C GLY A 18 6.29 -12.28 7.32
N PHE A 19 5.50 -11.56 6.53
CA PHE A 19 5.77 -11.29 5.11
C PHE A 19 7.12 -10.58 4.91
N ALA A 20 7.39 -9.52 5.68
CA ALA A 20 8.63 -8.76 5.59
C ALA A 20 9.86 -9.59 6.01
N THR A 21 9.70 -10.49 6.97
CA THR A 21 10.77 -11.42 7.37
C THR A 21 11.03 -12.46 6.28
N ALA A 22 9.96 -13.01 5.69
CA ALA A 22 10.06 -14.01 4.62
C ALA A 22 10.65 -13.44 3.32
N HIS A 23 10.50 -12.15 3.08
CA HIS A 23 10.95 -11.44 1.88
C HIS A 23 11.90 -10.28 2.21
N ALA A 24 12.76 -10.45 3.22
CA ALA A 24 13.63 -9.39 3.76
C ALA A 24 14.66 -8.84 2.74
N ASP A 25 14.91 -9.60 1.67
CA ASP A 25 15.73 -9.24 0.51
C ASP A 25 14.99 -8.36 -0.50
N LEU A 26 13.64 -8.40 -0.50
CA LEU A 26 12.78 -7.72 -1.47
C LEU A 26 12.04 -6.50 -0.91
N VAL A 27 11.64 -6.54 0.37
CA VAL A 27 10.79 -5.49 0.96
C VAL A 27 11.35 -4.92 2.27
N SER A 28 10.93 -3.70 2.58
CA SER A 28 11.09 -3.05 3.89
C SER A 28 9.71 -2.76 4.48
N LEU A 29 9.55 -2.95 5.78
CA LEU A 29 8.30 -2.73 6.51
C LEU A 29 8.43 -1.54 7.45
N ASN A 30 7.45 -0.64 7.42
CA ASN A 30 7.17 0.33 8.47
C ASN A 30 5.87 -0.07 9.18
N LEU A 31 5.82 0.08 10.50
CA LEU A 31 4.63 -0.28 11.30
C LEU A 31 3.90 0.95 11.86
N GLU A 32 4.52 2.13 11.79
CA GLU A 32 3.97 3.38 12.34
C GLU A 32 4.28 4.53 11.37
N PRO A 33 3.40 4.81 10.39
CA PRO A 33 2.21 4.04 10.00
C PRO A 33 2.56 2.76 9.20
N ASN A 34 1.61 1.82 9.09
CA ASN A 34 1.83 0.54 8.41
C ASN A 34 2.03 0.72 6.90
N PHE A 35 3.19 0.42 6.33
CA PHE A 35 3.34 0.31 4.87
C PHE A 35 4.56 -0.55 4.53
N LEU A 36 4.59 -1.06 3.30
CA LEU A 36 5.75 -1.76 2.77
C LEU A 36 6.29 -1.04 1.55
N THR A 37 7.60 -1.07 1.40
CA THR A 37 8.30 -0.55 0.22
C THR A 37 9.24 -1.60 -0.34
N ARG A 38 9.73 -1.37 -1.56
CA ARG A 38 10.89 -2.11 -2.08
C ARG A 38 12.08 -1.93 -1.15
N LYS A 39 12.84 -3.01 -0.91
CA LYS A 39 14.07 -2.99 -0.12
C LYS A 39 15.05 -1.94 -0.63
N ASN A 40 15.23 -1.92 -1.95
CA ASN A 40 16.05 -0.97 -2.66
C ASN A 40 15.13 0.02 -3.38
N LYS A 41 15.15 1.27 -2.91
CA LYS A 41 14.40 2.39 -3.50
C LYS A 41 14.79 2.58 -4.96
N ALA A 42 13.79 2.74 -5.83
CA ALA A 42 14.02 3.10 -7.21
C ALA A 42 14.35 4.58 -7.34
N ASN A 43 15.18 4.94 -8.32
CA ASN A 43 15.58 6.32 -8.59
C ASN A 43 15.15 6.73 -10.00
N ASN A 44 14.89 8.02 -10.21
CA ASN A 44 14.65 8.62 -11.53
C ASN A 44 13.48 7.96 -12.32
N LYS A 45 12.40 7.60 -11.63
CA LYS A 45 11.14 7.13 -12.23
C LYS A 45 9.95 7.58 -11.38
N VAL A 46 8.76 7.64 -12.00
CA VAL A 46 7.49 7.82 -11.27
C VAL A 46 7.34 6.65 -10.30
N ALA A 47 7.12 6.93 -9.00
CA ALA A 47 6.92 5.85 -8.04
C ALA A 47 5.46 5.38 -8.08
N ILE A 48 5.24 4.08 -8.04
CA ILE A 48 3.91 3.48 -8.16
C ILE A 48 3.47 2.93 -6.80
N ILE A 49 2.31 3.37 -6.34
CA ILE A 49 1.76 3.01 -5.03
C ILE A 49 0.34 2.50 -5.20
N SER A 50 0.00 1.44 -4.47
CA SER A 50 -1.38 1.00 -4.30
C SER A 50 -1.64 0.60 -2.85
N GLY A 51 -2.88 0.26 -2.54
CA GLY A 51 -3.31 -0.02 -1.18
C GLY A 51 -4.78 -0.38 -1.09
N GLY A 52 -5.20 -0.63 0.14
CA GLY A 52 -6.58 -0.96 0.48
C GLY A 52 -6.64 -1.88 1.69
N GLY A 53 -7.85 -2.37 1.99
CA GLY A 53 -8.05 -3.30 3.08
C GLY A 53 -7.24 -4.58 2.96
N SER A 54 -6.75 -5.07 4.10
CA SER A 54 -6.10 -6.39 4.18
C SER A 54 -7.13 -7.51 4.04
N GLY A 55 -6.67 -8.75 3.81
CA GLY A 55 -7.53 -9.90 3.52
C GLY A 55 -7.68 -10.22 2.03
N HIS A 56 -6.94 -9.52 1.17
CA HIS A 56 -6.84 -9.78 -0.27
C HIS A 56 -5.44 -10.24 -0.68
N GLU A 57 -4.59 -10.67 0.26
CA GLU A 57 -3.25 -11.15 -0.01
C GLU A 57 -3.28 -12.21 -1.14
N PRO A 58 -2.41 -12.11 -2.17
CA PRO A 58 -1.18 -11.32 -2.23
C PRO A 58 -1.36 -9.82 -2.56
N LEU A 59 -2.58 -9.37 -2.88
CA LEU A 59 -2.87 -7.98 -3.17
C LEU A 59 -2.82 -7.15 -1.87
N HIS A 60 -1.99 -6.11 -1.73
CA HIS A 60 -1.04 -5.52 -2.69
C HIS A 60 0.43 -5.80 -2.39
N ALA A 61 0.78 -6.18 -1.15
CA ALA A 61 2.17 -6.30 -0.70
C ALA A 61 2.99 -7.31 -1.52
N GLY A 62 2.35 -8.36 -2.05
CA GLY A 62 2.99 -9.35 -2.93
C GLY A 62 3.38 -8.81 -4.30
N TYR A 63 2.96 -7.60 -4.67
CA TYR A 63 3.30 -6.94 -5.93
C TYR A 63 4.33 -5.82 -5.79
N ILE A 64 5.00 -5.72 -4.65
CA ILE A 64 6.13 -4.80 -4.45
C ILE A 64 7.37 -5.40 -5.10
N GLY A 65 7.98 -4.69 -6.06
CA GLY A 65 9.17 -5.20 -6.74
C GLY A 65 9.56 -4.43 -8.00
N TYR A 66 10.69 -4.82 -8.60
CA TYR A 66 11.13 -4.27 -9.88
C TYR A 66 10.09 -4.59 -10.98
N GLY A 67 9.65 -3.55 -11.69
CA GLY A 67 8.64 -3.68 -12.74
C GLY A 67 7.19 -3.58 -12.25
N MET A 68 6.95 -3.46 -10.94
CA MET A 68 5.61 -3.31 -10.34
C MET A 68 5.58 -2.17 -9.29
N LEU A 69 4.99 -2.40 -8.12
CA LEU A 69 4.79 -1.38 -7.09
C LEU A 69 6.10 -1.03 -6.38
N ASP A 70 6.27 0.25 -6.05
CA ASP A 70 7.37 0.71 -5.18
C ASP A 70 6.95 0.69 -3.70
N ALA A 71 5.65 0.86 -3.40
CA ALA A 71 5.07 0.69 -2.07
C ALA A 71 3.64 0.12 -2.10
N ALA A 72 3.24 -0.50 -1.00
CA ALA A 72 1.85 -0.87 -0.72
C ALA A 72 1.40 -0.38 0.66
N CYS A 73 0.17 0.10 0.75
CA CYS A 73 -0.46 0.59 1.98
C CYS A 73 -1.60 -0.36 2.41
N PRO A 74 -1.30 -1.39 3.21
CA PRO A 74 -2.32 -2.28 3.77
C PRO A 74 -3.06 -1.60 4.93
N GLY A 75 -4.37 -1.41 4.78
CA GLY A 75 -5.24 -1.00 5.87
C GLY A 75 -5.65 -2.19 6.75
N HIS A 76 -6.55 -1.95 7.70
CA HIS A 76 -7.16 -3.07 8.45
C HIS A 76 -7.95 -4.01 7.53
N VAL A 77 -8.34 -5.18 8.03
CA VAL A 77 -9.07 -6.17 7.23
C VAL A 77 -10.34 -5.54 6.64
N PHE A 78 -10.42 -5.50 5.32
CA PHE A 78 -11.49 -4.87 4.52
C PHE A 78 -11.72 -3.37 4.73
N THR A 79 -10.72 -2.66 5.24
CA THR A 79 -10.80 -1.20 5.48
C THR A 79 -9.66 -0.48 4.77
N SER A 80 -9.96 0.55 3.98
CA SER A 80 -8.97 1.39 3.32
C SER A 80 -7.89 1.90 4.30
N PRO A 81 -6.61 2.03 3.88
CA PRO A 81 -5.60 2.75 4.64
C PRO A 81 -5.99 4.22 4.84
N THR A 82 -5.39 4.87 5.83
CA THR A 82 -5.59 6.29 6.12
C THR A 82 -4.73 7.19 5.23
N PRO A 83 -5.13 8.45 4.94
CA PRO A 83 -4.35 9.38 4.12
C PRO A 83 -2.89 9.53 4.57
N ASP A 84 -2.67 9.66 5.88
CA ASP A 84 -1.33 9.79 6.48
C ASP A 84 -0.43 8.58 6.20
N GLN A 85 -1.00 7.38 6.12
CA GLN A 85 -0.26 6.17 5.79
C GLN A 85 0.26 6.21 4.35
N MET A 86 -0.57 6.67 3.40
CA MET A 86 -0.17 6.81 2.00
C MET A 86 0.80 7.96 1.80
N LEU A 87 0.64 9.07 2.54
CA LEU A 87 1.58 10.18 2.55
C LEU A 87 2.98 9.70 2.97
N ALA A 88 3.09 9.01 4.10
CA ALA A 88 4.36 8.47 4.58
C ALA A 88 5.00 7.47 3.60
N ALA A 89 4.18 6.61 2.97
CA ALA A 89 4.67 5.70 1.95
C ALA A 89 5.19 6.45 0.71
N ALA A 90 4.45 7.46 0.26
CA ALA A 90 4.82 8.29 -0.89
C ALA A 90 6.13 9.05 -0.67
N GLU A 91 6.30 9.67 0.49
CA GLU A 91 7.55 10.33 0.88
C GLU A 91 8.73 9.33 0.90
N ALA A 92 8.51 8.13 1.42
CA ALA A 92 9.55 7.10 1.47
C ALA A 92 10.03 6.69 0.06
N VAL A 93 9.12 6.57 -0.92
CA VAL A 93 9.46 6.08 -2.26
C VAL A 93 9.63 7.15 -3.33
N HIS A 94 9.33 8.41 -3.05
CA HIS A 94 9.42 9.51 -4.02
C HIS A 94 10.83 9.61 -4.64
N ALA A 95 10.90 9.67 -5.97
CA ALA A 95 12.15 9.65 -6.73
C ALA A 95 12.29 10.84 -7.69
N ASP A 96 11.80 12.02 -7.26
CA ASP A 96 11.86 13.31 -7.98
C ASP A 96 11.16 13.31 -9.35
N LYS A 97 10.19 12.40 -9.52
CA LYS A 97 9.41 12.23 -10.76
C LYS A 97 7.90 12.07 -10.49
N GLY A 98 7.45 12.39 -9.28
CA GLY A 98 6.05 12.26 -8.87
C GLY A 98 5.62 10.84 -8.50
N ILE A 99 4.33 10.71 -8.14
CA ILE A 99 3.68 9.47 -7.69
C ILE A 99 2.51 9.11 -8.60
N LEU A 100 2.36 7.83 -8.89
CA LEU A 100 1.15 7.26 -9.48
C LEU A 100 0.44 6.39 -8.44
N PHE A 101 -0.76 6.79 -8.05
CA PHE A 101 -1.66 5.97 -7.26
C PHE A 101 -2.50 5.07 -8.18
N ILE A 102 -2.51 3.77 -7.90
CA ILE A 102 -3.46 2.82 -8.48
C ILE A 102 -4.51 2.52 -7.43
N VAL A 103 -5.75 2.95 -7.66
CA VAL A 103 -6.81 2.98 -6.65
C VAL A 103 -7.97 2.09 -7.08
N LYS A 104 -8.44 1.22 -6.18
CA LYS A 104 -9.62 0.38 -6.42
C LYS A 104 -10.89 1.17 -6.17
N ASN A 105 -11.91 0.99 -7.01
CA ASN A 105 -13.13 1.78 -6.96
C ASN A 105 -14.10 1.39 -5.82
N TYR A 106 -13.68 1.68 -4.59
CA TYR A 106 -14.51 1.63 -3.39
C TYR A 106 -14.52 3.00 -2.73
N ALA A 107 -15.67 3.41 -2.18
CA ALA A 107 -15.84 4.76 -1.64
C ALA A 107 -14.75 5.15 -0.61
N GLY A 108 -14.39 4.23 0.28
CA GLY A 108 -13.33 4.45 1.27
C GLY A 108 -11.93 4.55 0.65
N ASP A 109 -11.60 3.69 -0.32
CA ASP A 109 -10.31 3.77 -1.01
C ASP A 109 -10.20 5.06 -1.82
N VAL A 110 -11.21 5.40 -2.63
CA VAL A 110 -11.23 6.63 -3.45
C VAL A 110 -11.06 7.87 -2.57
N MET A 111 -11.88 8.02 -1.53
CA MET A 111 -11.80 9.18 -0.63
C MET A 111 -10.42 9.31 0.03
N ASN A 112 -9.88 8.24 0.58
CA ASN A 112 -8.61 8.31 1.31
C ASN A 112 -7.42 8.57 0.37
N PHE A 113 -7.39 7.96 -0.81
CA PHE A 113 -6.34 8.21 -1.79
C PHE A 113 -6.42 9.61 -2.41
N GLU A 114 -7.62 10.15 -2.64
CA GLU A 114 -7.81 11.54 -3.06
C GLU A 114 -7.28 12.52 -2.02
N MET A 115 -7.65 12.32 -0.74
CA MET A 115 -7.12 13.13 0.36
C MET A 115 -5.59 13.05 0.44
N ALA A 116 -5.01 11.85 0.31
CA ALA A 116 -3.57 11.67 0.30
C ALA A 116 -2.92 12.43 -0.88
N ALA A 117 -3.52 12.37 -2.08
CA ALA A 117 -3.02 13.08 -3.25
C ALA A 117 -3.02 14.61 -3.07
N GLU A 118 -4.05 15.17 -2.43
CA GLU A 118 -4.13 16.61 -2.10
C GLU A 118 -3.10 17.04 -1.05
N MET A 119 -2.69 16.13 -0.16
CA MET A 119 -1.71 16.40 0.90
C MET A 119 -0.26 16.35 0.40
N LEU A 120 0.02 15.76 -0.77
CA LEU A 120 1.39 15.62 -1.27
C LEU A 120 2.00 16.95 -1.71
N PRO A 121 3.27 17.24 -1.34
CA PRO A 121 3.97 18.44 -1.77
C PRO A 121 4.57 18.32 -3.18
N PHE A 122 4.36 17.19 -3.87
CA PHE A 122 4.89 16.90 -5.20
C PHE A 122 3.82 16.32 -6.10
N GLU A 123 4.09 16.30 -7.41
CA GLU A 123 3.13 15.88 -8.43
C GLU A 123 2.65 14.44 -8.20
N SER A 124 1.34 14.24 -8.30
CA SER A 124 0.71 12.93 -8.24
C SER A 124 -0.40 12.79 -9.27
N ALA A 125 -0.67 11.56 -9.68
CA ALA A 125 -1.80 11.20 -10.53
C ALA A 125 -2.43 9.91 -10.03
N THR A 126 -3.70 9.71 -10.38
CA THR A 126 -4.48 8.53 -9.96
C THR A 126 -5.02 7.80 -11.18
N VAL A 127 -4.91 6.48 -11.16
CA VAL A 127 -5.67 5.58 -12.04
C VAL A 127 -6.66 4.80 -11.19
N LEU A 128 -7.94 4.96 -11.52
CA LEU A 128 -9.04 4.25 -10.87
C LEU A 128 -9.30 2.93 -11.59
N THR A 129 -9.28 1.81 -10.86
CA THR A 129 -9.65 0.49 -11.38
C THR A 129 -11.10 0.17 -11.01
N SER A 130 -11.94 0.03 -12.04
CA SER A 130 -13.37 -0.27 -11.95
C SER A 130 -13.73 -1.38 -12.94
N ASP A 131 -13.04 -2.51 -12.80
CA ASP A 131 -13.10 -3.63 -13.75
C ASP A 131 -14.27 -4.60 -13.49
N ASP A 132 -14.76 -4.68 -12.24
CA ASP A 132 -15.90 -5.54 -11.92
C ASP A 132 -17.17 -5.06 -12.65
N CYS A 133 -17.72 -5.96 -13.46
CA CYS A 133 -18.92 -5.69 -14.25
C CYS A 133 -20.22 -6.02 -13.50
N ALA A 134 -20.13 -6.61 -12.31
CA ALA A 134 -21.27 -6.86 -11.42
C ALA A 134 -21.65 -5.61 -10.61
N VAL A 135 -22.84 -5.64 -10.00
CA VAL A 135 -23.36 -4.61 -9.08
C VAL A 135 -23.85 -5.21 -7.77
#